data_AF-A0AA40IBQ5-F1
#
_entry.id   AF-A0AA40IBQ5-F1
#
_cell.length_a   1.000
_cell.length_b   1.000
_cell.length_c   1.000
_cell.angle_alpha   90.00
_cell.angle_beta   90.00
_cell.angle_gamma   90.00
#
_symmetry.space_group_name_H-M   'P 1'
#
loop_
_entity.id
_entity.type
_entity.pdbx_description
1 polymer ?
#
loop_
_entity_poly.entity_id
_entity_poly.type
_entity_poly.pdbx_seq_one_letter_code
_entity_poly.pdbx_strand_id
1 'polypeptide(L)'
;MWGLCMASRKPTNLAKVGTVQQERDESPAAFLERIMEAFRTYTTMDPEAPNNRAAVVMAFVNESAIDIRRKLQKVDRLGEKSLKDLLEVAEKVYNNREPPEERQARVVVAASSKQTRDLAKILLATTVDSPEERNRSLRRLAGSQEDGKGTAQGGRRKLQKDQCAYCREIGHWKQECPKRASKKCGGADRVKVLELDELSD
;
A
#
# COMPACT_ATOMS: atom_id res chain seq x y z
N MET A 1 15.37 -49.59 43.91
CA MET A 1 16.14 -48.33 43.80
C MET A 1 15.78 -47.70 42.46
N TRP A 2 14.78 -46.82 42.40
CA TRP A 2 14.41 -46.09 41.18
C TRP A 2 15.22 -44.80 41.15
N GLY A 3 16.26 -44.77 40.31
CA GLY A 3 17.10 -43.59 40.11
C GLY A 3 16.33 -42.51 39.38
N LEU A 4 16.11 -41.38 40.06
CA LEU A 4 15.61 -40.14 39.46
C LEU A 4 16.68 -39.60 38.50
N CYS A 5 16.57 -39.91 37.21
CA CYS A 5 17.21 -39.11 36.18
C CYS A 5 16.45 -37.79 36.04
N MET A 6 16.69 -36.83 36.94
CA MET A 6 16.41 -35.44 36.60
C MET A 6 17.38 -35.05 35.48
N ALA A 7 16.93 -35.20 34.24
CA ALA A 7 17.62 -34.61 33.10
C ALA A 7 17.71 -33.10 33.35
N SER A 8 18.90 -32.61 33.69
CA SER A 8 19.17 -31.19 33.83
C SER A 8 18.87 -30.51 32.50
N ARG A 9 17.65 -29.97 32.34
CA ARG A 9 17.29 -29.22 31.15
C ARG A 9 18.15 -27.96 31.15
N LYS A 10 18.96 -27.77 30.09
CA LYS A 10 19.64 -26.48 29.88
C LYS A 10 18.56 -25.38 29.93
N PRO A 11 18.77 -24.28 30.66
CA PRO A 11 17.78 -23.22 30.71
C PRO A 11 17.54 -22.66 29.31
N THR A 12 16.28 -22.58 28.89
CA THR A 12 15.89 -22.03 27.59
C THR A 12 16.23 -20.55 27.53
N ASN A 13 17.20 -20.16 26.71
CA ASN A 13 17.61 -18.77 26.56
C ASN A 13 17.14 -18.16 25.23
N LEU A 14 15.87 -17.77 25.18
CA LEU A 14 15.29 -17.08 24.01
C LEU A 14 15.83 -15.65 23.83
N ALA A 15 16.31 -15.02 24.91
CA ALA A 15 16.90 -13.69 24.84
C ALA A 15 18.15 -13.68 23.93
N LYS A 16 18.98 -14.74 23.97
CA LYS A 16 20.12 -14.91 23.06
C LYS A 16 19.68 -15.13 21.61
N VAL A 17 18.60 -15.86 21.37
CA VAL A 17 18.05 -16.02 20.01
C VAL A 17 17.60 -14.66 19.44
N GLY A 18 16.96 -13.82 20.27
CA GLY A 18 16.58 -12.45 19.88
C GLY A 18 17.75 -11.48 19.63
N THR A 19 19.00 -11.87 19.90
CA THR A 19 20.18 -11.06 19.52
C THR A 19 20.62 -11.30 18.08
N VAL A 20 20.13 -12.37 17.44
CA VAL A 20 20.48 -12.75 16.06
C VAL A 20 19.61 -11.92 15.12
N GLN A 21 20.10 -10.74 14.74
CA GLN A 21 19.42 -9.86 13.79
C GLN A 21 19.94 -10.08 12.37
N GLN A 22 19.05 -9.95 11.38
CA GLN A 22 19.43 -10.02 9.97
C GLN A 22 20.28 -8.81 9.58
N GLU A 23 21.42 -9.06 8.97
CA GLU A 23 22.28 -7.99 8.46
C GLU A 23 21.73 -7.40 7.15
N ARG A 24 22.24 -6.22 6.74
CA ARG A 24 21.70 -5.51 5.55
C ARG A 24 21.96 -6.28 4.25
N ASP A 25 23.09 -6.95 4.16
CA ASP A 25 23.58 -7.61 2.95
C ASP A 25 23.50 -9.15 3.07
N GLU A 26 22.81 -9.63 4.10
CA GLU A 26 22.61 -11.04 4.34
C GLU A 26 21.30 -11.52 3.73
N SER A 27 21.40 -12.62 2.97
CA SER A 27 20.21 -13.26 2.40
C SER A 27 19.26 -13.77 3.50
N PRO A 28 17.94 -13.72 3.30
CA PRO A 28 16.97 -14.26 4.24
C PRO A 28 17.17 -15.75 4.56
N ALA A 29 17.72 -16.54 3.63
CA ALA A 29 18.04 -17.95 3.84
C ALA A 29 19.21 -18.15 4.81
N ALA A 30 20.33 -17.44 4.61
CA ALA A 30 21.46 -17.47 5.53
C ALA A 30 21.07 -17.00 6.95
N PHE A 31 20.20 -16.00 7.02
CA PHE A 31 19.65 -15.52 8.28
C PHE A 31 18.82 -16.60 9.01
N LEU A 32 17.98 -17.32 8.28
CA LEU A 32 17.19 -18.42 8.84
C LEU A 32 18.10 -19.51 9.42
N GLU A 33 19.19 -19.86 8.74
CA GLU A 33 20.17 -20.83 9.23
C GLU A 33 20.78 -20.40 10.56
N ARG A 34 21.17 -19.12 10.70
CA ARG A 34 21.69 -18.58 11.98
C ARG A 34 20.65 -18.62 13.09
N ILE A 35 19.38 -18.35 12.79
CA ILE A 35 18.30 -18.52 13.77
C ILE A 35 18.21 -19.98 14.20
N MET A 36 18.18 -20.93 13.27
CA MET A 36 18.10 -22.36 13.59
C MET A 36 19.29 -22.82 14.43
N GLU A 37 20.51 -22.36 14.11
CA GLU A 37 21.71 -22.62 14.90
C GLU A 37 21.63 -22.02 16.31
N ALA A 38 21.10 -20.80 16.45
CA ALA A 38 20.90 -20.16 17.74
C ALA A 38 19.88 -20.92 18.61
N PHE A 39 18.80 -21.43 18.03
CA PHE A 39 17.87 -22.31 18.72
C PHE A 39 18.56 -23.60 19.18
N ARG A 40 19.35 -24.25 18.33
CA ARG A 40 20.12 -25.47 18.69
C ARG A 40 21.16 -25.22 19.79
N THR A 41 21.76 -24.04 19.81
CA THR A 41 22.86 -23.68 20.72
C THR A 41 22.35 -23.20 22.09
N TYR A 42 21.37 -22.30 22.09
CA TYR A 42 20.93 -21.58 23.30
C TYR A 42 19.62 -22.09 23.89
N THR A 43 18.96 -23.04 23.23
CA THR A 43 17.70 -23.62 23.71
C THR A 43 17.75 -25.14 23.67
N THR A 44 16.86 -25.79 24.43
CA THR A 44 16.64 -27.24 24.30
C THR A 44 15.53 -27.57 23.28
N MET A 45 15.03 -26.56 22.56
CA MET A 45 13.98 -26.73 21.56
C MET A 45 14.62 -27.18 20.24
N ASP A 46 14.11 -28.26 19.66
CA ASP A 46 14.44 -28.60 18.28
C ASP A 46 13.70 -27.63 17.33
N PRO A 47 14.41 -26.80 16.55
CA PRO A 47 13.78 -25.85 15.64
C PRO A 47 13.03 -26.51 14.46
N GLU A 48 13.32 -27.77 14.14
CA GLU A 48 12.65 -28.49 13.05
C GLU A 48 11.34 -29.14 13.48
N ALA A 49 11.20 -29.40 14.79
CA ALA A 49 10.00 -29.97 15.37
C ALA A 49 8.78 -29.07 15.12
N PRO A 50 7.63 -29.64 14.71
CA PRO A 50 6.43 -28.86 14.37
C PRO A 50 5.94 -27.98 15.53
N ASN A 51 6.09 -28.46 16.77
CA ASN A 51 5.67 -27.74 17.98
C ASN A 51 6.47 -26.45 18.22
N ASN A 52 7.70 -26.35 17.70
CA ASN A 52 8.59 -25.21 17.92
C ASN A 52 8.62 -24.25 16.72
N ARG A 53 7.99 -24.61 15.60
CA ARG A 53 7.98 -23.79 14.37
C ARG A 53 7.41 -22.39 14.61
N ALA A 54 6.40 -22.25 15.47
CA ALA A 54 5.83 -20.94 15.79
C ALA A 54 6.88 -20.01 16.43
N ALA A 55 7.75 -20.53 17.29
CA ALA A 55 8.82 -19.75 17.91
C ALA A 55 9.88 -19.32 16.88
N VAL A 56 10.24 -20.21 15.96
CA VAL A 56 11.18 -19.91 14.86
C VAL A 56 10.59 -18.86 13.91
N VAL A 57 9.32 -18.99 13.54
CA VAL A 57 8.60 -18.00 12.70
C VAL A 57 8.56 -16.64 13.38
N MET A 58 8.24 -16.59 14.67
CA MET A 58 8.22 -15.33 15.43
C MET A 58 9.60 -14.69 15.50
N ALA A 59 10.65 -15.47 15.77
CA ALA A 59 12.03 -14.98 15.76
C ALA A 59 12.43 -14.45 14.38
N PHE A 60 12.12 -15.20 13.31
CA PHE A 60 12.39 -14.79 11.93
C PHE A 60 11.72 -13.46 11.60
N VAL A 61 10.44 -13.27 11.91
CA VAL A 61 9.72 -12.03 11.62
C VAL A 61 10.24 -10.86 12.44
N ASN A 62 10.49 -11.06 13.74
CA ASN A 62 10.90 -9.98 14.64
C ASN A 62 12.34 -9.52 14.38
N GLU A 63 13.26 -10.47 14.19
CA GLU A 63 14.69 -10.19 14.04
C GLU A 63 15.12 -9.97 12.57
N SER A 64 14.19 -10.11 11.62
CA SER A 64 14.39 -9.67 10.23
C SER A 64 14.72 -8.19 10.14
N ALA A 65 15.41 -7.82 9.07
CA ALA A 65 15.68 -6.43 8.73
C ALA A 65 14.38 -5.61 8.61
N ILE A 66 14.44 -4.31 8.90
CA ILE A 66 13.26 -3.46 9.15
C ILE A 66 12.26 -3.45 7.97
N ASP A 67 12.74 -3.36 6.75
CA ASP A 67 11.93 -3.36 5.53
C ASP A 67 11.29 -4.73 5.24
N ILE A 68 12.03 -5.83 5.46
CA ILE A 68 11.52 -7.20 5.37
C ILE A 68 10.45 -7.43 6.44
N ARG A 69 10.75 -7.11 7.71
CA ARG A 69 9.81 -7.19 8.83
C ARG A 69 8.51 -6.43 8.55
N ARG A 70 8.61 -5.20 8.07
CA ARG A 70 7.44 -4.39 7.67
C ARG A 70 6.61 -5.05 6.57
N LYS A 71 7.25 -5.77 5.63
CA LYS A 71 6.53 -6.50 4.60
C LYS A 71 5.87 -7.74 5.17
N LEU A 72 6.59 -8.54 5.97
CA LEU A 72 6.07 -9.77 6.60
C LEU A 72 4.88 -9.48 7.52
N GLN A 73 4.90 -8.38 8.28
CA GLN A 73 3.76 -7.99 9.13
C GLN A 73 2.50 -7.56 8.36
N LYS A 74 2.65 -7.15 7.09
CA LYS A 74 1.53 -6.74 6.21
C LYS A 74 0.97 -7.90 5.39
N VAL A 75 1.53 -9.08 5.55
CA VAL A 75 1.08 -10.25 4.82
C VAL A 75 -0.25 -10.73 5.41
N ASP A 76 -1.27 -10.83 4.55
CA ASP A 76 -2.57 -11.37 4.94
C ASP A 76 -2.43 -12.81 5.45
N ARG A 77 -3.20 -13.12 6.50
CA ARG A 77 -3.25 -14.45 7.13
C ARG A 77 -1.86 -14.95 7.53
N LEU A 78 -1.03 -14.08 8.10
CA LEU A 78 0.34 -14.39 8.54
C LEU A 78 0.42 -15.67 9.38
N GLY A 79 -0.54 -15.89 10.29
CA GLY A 79 -0.60 -17.08 11.14
C GLY A 79 -0.84 -18.40 10.41
N GLU A 80 -1.29 -18.36 9.15
CA GLU A 80 -1.51 -19.55 8.33
C GLU A 80 -0.34 -19.83 7.38
N LYS A 81 0.63 -18.91 7.29
CA LYS A 81 1.77 -19.06 6.39
C LYS A 81 2.81 -19.99 6.97
N SER A 82 3.35 -20.84 6.11
CA SER A 82 4.50 -21.65 6.48
C SER A 82 5.76 -20.79 6.53
N LEU A 83 6.77 -21.26 7.28
CA LEU A 83 8.09 -20.64 7.31
C LEU A 83 8.68 -20.47 5.89
N LYS A 84 8.42 -21.43 5.00
CA LYS A 84 8.85 -21.40 3.60
C LYS A 84 8.19 -20.24 2.83
N ASP A 85 6.90 -20.01 3.02
CA ASP A 85 6.18 -18.91 2.36
C ASP A 85 6.72 -17.55 2.84
N LEU A 86 7.06 -17.44 4.13
CA LEU A 86 7.66 -16.24 4.70
C LEU A 86 9.07 -16.00 4.15
N LEU A 87 9.85 -17.07 3.98
CA LEU A 87 11.17 -17.00 3.36
C LEU A 87 11.09 -16.50 1.92
N GLU A 88 10.17 -17.02 1.12
CA GLU A 88 9.98 -16.58 -0.27
C GLU A 88 9.59 -15.09 -0.35
N VAL A 89 8.72 -14.62 0.54
CA VAL A 89 8.38 -13.19 0.62
C VAL A 89 9.58 -12.35 1.03
N ALA A 90 10.36 -12.82 2.00
CA ALA A 90 11.56 -12.12 2.45
C ALA A 90 12.61 -12.04 1.34
N GLU A 91 12.83 -13.12 0.59
CA GLU A 91 13.74 -13.15 -0.57
C GLU A 91 13.29 -12.20 -1.67
N LYS A 92 11.99 -12.17 -1.98
CA LYS A 92 11.44 -11.17 -2.91
C LYS A 92 11.73 -9.75 -2.45
N VAL A 93 11.59 -9.44 -1.16
CA VAL A 93 11.90 -8.11 -0.66
C VAL A 93 13.39 -7.82 -0.75
N TYR A 94 14.23 -8.79 -0.35
CA TYR A 94 15.68 -8.68 -0.39
C TYR A 94 16.20 -8.42 -1.81
N ASN A 95 15.77 -9.22 -2.78
CA ASN A 95 16.17 -9.11 -4.19
C ASN A 95 15.65 -7.82 -4.85
N ASN A 96 14.50 -7.31 -4.41
CA ASN A 96 13.94 -6.05 -4.88
C ASN A 96 14.43 -4.83 -4.08
N ARG A 97 15.40 -4.98 -3.16
CA ARG A 97 16.05 -3.83 -2.55
C ARG A 97 16.84 -3.11 -3.64
N GLU A 98 16.41 -1.89 -3.97
CA GLU A 98 17.21 -1.00 -4.81
C GLU A 98 18.67 -1.05 -4.36
N PRO A 99 19.63 -1.21 -5.29
CA PRO A 99 21.03 -1.19 -4.95
C PRO A 99 21.35 0.14 -4.23
N PRO A 100 22.29 0.13 -3.26
CA PRO A 100 22.64 1.33 -2.50
C PRO A 100 23.02 2.52 -3.39
N GLU A 101 23.47 2.25 -4.61
CA GLU A 101 23.82 3.22 -5.64
C GLU A 101 22.60 3.93 -6.24
N GLU A 102 21.51 3.22 -6.52
CA GLU A 102 20.28 3.82 -7.08
C GLU A 102 19.55 4.67 -6.02
N ARG A 103 19.56 4.23 -4.76
CA ARG A 103 19.06 5.04 -3.63
C ARG A 103 19.84 6.34 -3.47
N GLN A 104 21.16 6.27 -3.53
CA GLN A 104 22.01 7.46 -3.47
C GLN A 104 21.73 8.38 -4.65
N ALA A 105 21.62 7.83 -5.87
CA ALA A 105 21.26 8.60 -7.05
C ALA A 105 19.90 9.30 -6.89
N ARG A 106 18.86 8.61 -6.39
CA ARG A 106 17.55 9.22 -6.10
C ARG A 106 17.64 10.34 -5.07
N VAL A 107 18.42 10.17 -4.00
CA VAL A 107 18.64 11.20 -2.97
C VAL A 107 19.37 12.41 -3.56
N VAL A 108 20.41 12.19 -4.37
CA VAL A 108 21.16 13.25 -5.06
C VAL A 108 20.27 13.99 -6.05
N VAL A 109 19.49 13.28 -6.87
CA VAL A 109 18.52 13.87 -7.81
C VAL A 109 17.45 14.66 -7.07
N ALA A 110 16.91 14.14 -5.97
CA ALA A 110 15.92 14.85 -5.15
C ALA A 110 16.52 16.08 -4.46
N ALA A 111 17.76 16.01 -3.98
CA ALA A 111 18.47 17.15 -3.41
C ALA A 111 18.75 18.23 -4.47
N SER A 112 19.22 17.82 -5.65
CA SER A 112 19.43 18.72 -6.79
C SER A 112 18.13 19.37 -7.25
N SER A 113 17.02 18.63 -7.31
CA SER A 113 15.69 19.15 -7.67
C SER A 113 15.16 20.16 -6.64
N LYS A 114 15.41 19.93 -5.35
CA LYS A 114 15.09 20.91 -4.30
C LYS A 114 15.91 22.19 -4.46
N GLN A 115 17.22 22.06 -4.67
CA GLN A 115 18.11 23.20 -4.89
C GLN A 115 17.68 24.03 -6.11
N THR A 116 17.41 23.40 -7.26
CA THR A 116 16.94 24.12 -8.44
C THR A 116 15.59 24.80 -8.22
N ARG A 117 14.68 24.17 -7.47
CA ARG A 117 13.40 24.78 -7.12
C ARG A 117 13.57 26.00 -6.21
N ASP A 118 14.46 25.94 -5.24
CA ASP A 118 14.71 27.06 -4.33
C ASP A 118 15.40 28.22 -5.03
N LEU A 119 16.34 27.95 -5.95
CA LEU A 119 16.91 28.96 -6.84
C LEU A 119 15.84 29.62 -7.73
N ALA A 120 14.92 28.83 -8.29
CA ALA A 120 13.81 29.36 -9.09
C ALA A 120 12.88 30.29 -8.28
N LYS A 121 12.64 29.99 -6.99
CA LYS A 121 11.87 30.88 -6.09
C LYS A 121 12.60 32.19 -5.83
N ILE A 122 13.92 32.14 -5.61
CA ILE A 122 14.75 33.33 -5.38
C ILE A 122 14.73 34.23 -6.63
N LEU A 123 14.94 33.64 -7.82
CA LEU A 123 14.88 34.38 -9.08
C LEU A 123 13.52 35.08 -9.28
N LEU A 124 12.42 34.37 -9.02
CA LEU A 124 11.07 34.96 -9.08
C LEU A 124 10.85 36.08 -8.06
N ALA A 125 11.49 36.02 -6.89
CA ALA A 125 11.42 37.09 -5.90
C ALA A 125 12.15 38.35 -6.37
N THR A 126 13.25 38.20 -7.13
CA THR A 126 14.09 39.30 -7.60
C THR A 126 13.69 39.89 -8.96
N THR A 127 13.07 39.12 -9.85
CA THR A 127 12.81 39.55 -11.24
C THR A 127 11.37 39.95 -11.52
N VAL A 128 10.43 39.53 -10.66
CA VAL A 128 9.01 39.83 -10.82
C VAL A 128 8.62 40.80 -9.71
N ASP A 129 8.37 42.06 -10.04
CA ASP A 129 7.99 43.09 -9.06
C ASP A 129 6.55 42.90 -8.56
N SER A 130 5.66 42.42 -9.45
CA SER A 130 4.25 42.16 -9.14
C SER A 130 4.06 40.97 -8.19
N PRO A 131 3.49 41.19 -6.99
CA PRO A 131 3.22 40.12 -6.03
C PRO A 131 2.24 39.05 -6.56
N GLU A 132 1.34 39.45 -7.45
CA GLU A 132 0.29 38.59 -8.02
C GLU A 132 0.84 37.64 -9.08
N GLU A 133 1.79 38.12 -9.90
CA GLU A 133 2.49 37.32 -10.90
C GLU A 133 3.47 36.35 -10.25
N ARG A 134 4.19 36.81 -9.22
CA ARG A 134 5.07 35.97 -8.40
C ARG A 134 4.30 34.80 -7.78
N ASN A 135 3.14 35.07 -7.18
CA ASN A 135 2.29 34.02 -6.61
C ASN A 135 1.73 33.03 -7.64
N ARG A 136 1.36 33.50 -8.85
CA ARG A 136 0.96 32.60 -9.95
C ARG A 136 2.09 31.68 -10.37
N SER A 137 3.32 32.18 -10.45
CA SER A 137 4.50 31.40 -10.85
C SER A 137 4.96 30.43 -9.76
N LEU A 138 4.89 30.81 -8.47
CA LEU A 138 5.17 29.90 -7.35
C LEU A 138 4.18 28.72 -7.28
N ARG A 139 2.90 28.96 -7.56
CA ARG A 139 1.89 27.88 -7.64
C ARG A 139 2.21 26.87 -8.75
N ARG A 140 2.70 27.35 -9.90
CA ARG A 140 3.14 26.48 -10.99
C ARG A 140 4.33 25.60 -10.60
N LEU A 141 5.29 26.15 -9.86
CA LEU A 141 6.44 25.39 -9.32
C LEU A 141 6.07 24.38 -8.21
N ALA A 142 4.89 24.52 -7.59
CA ALA A 142 4.39 23.61 -6.57
C ALA A 142 3.54 22.46 -7.14
N GLY A 143 2.93 22.63 -8.32
CA GLY A 143 2.00 21.66 -8.90
C GLY A 143 2.62 20.39 -9.49
N SER A 144 3.95 20.30 -9.62
CA SER A 144 4.64 19.15 -10.22
C SER A 144 4.79 17.93 -9.29
N GLN A 145 4.19 17.93 -8.10
CA GLN A 145 4.26 16.81 -7.14
C GLN A 145 2.91 16.09 -6.91
N GLU A 146 1.85 16.48 -7.60
CA GLU A 146 0.55 15.79 -7.50
C GLU A 146 0.27 14.90 -8.70
N ASP A 147 1.18 13.95 -8.97
CA ASP A 147 0.81 12.73 -9.68
C ASP A 147 0.00 11.83 -8.75
N GLY A 148 -1.28 12.18 -8.66
CA GLY A 148 -2.27 11.54 -7.81
C GLY A 148 -3.65 12.12 -8.07
N LYS A 149 -4.16 11.91 -9.29
CA LYS A 149 -5.56 12.16 -9.73
C LYS A 149 -5.82 13.53 -10.37
N GLY A 150 -5.17 13.75 -11.52
CA GLY A 150 -5.67 14.68 -12.52
C GLY A 150 -7.00 14.20 -13.10
N THR A 151 -8.12 14.65 -12.54
CA THR A 151 -9.29 14.96 -13.36
C THR A 151 -9.34 16.47 -13.50
N ALA A 152 -9.12 16.96 -14.71
CA ALA A 152 -9.44 18.31 -15.11
C ALA A 152 -10.85 18.68 -14.62
N GLN A 153 -10.92 19.55 -13.62
CA GLN A 153 -12.13 20.27 -13.29
C GLN A 153 -11.74 21.71 -12.98
N GLY A 154 -11.76 22.53 -14.04
CA GLY A 154 -12.15 23.92 -13.88
C GLY A 154 -13.35 23.99 -12.95
N GLY A 155 -13.28 24.87 -11.97
CA GLY A 155 -14.10 24.86 -10.75
C GLY A 155 -15.56 24.48 -11.00
N ARG A 156 -15.92 23.23 -10.65
CA ARG A 156 -17.31 22.91 -10.36
C ARG A 156 -17.62 23.60 -9.02
N ARG A 157 -18.33 24.72 -9.08
CA ARG A 157 -18.98 25.30 -7.88
C ARG A 157 -19.71 24.14 -7.20
N LYS A 158 -19.32 23.83 -5.95
CA LYS A 158 -19.95 22.76 -5.17
C LYS A 158 -21.45 23.01 -5.18
N LEU A 159 -22.24 22.00 -5.57
CA LEU A 159 -23.69 22.07 -5.44
C LEU A 159 -24.02 22.34 -3.96
N GLN A 160 -24.84 23.34 -3.70
CA GLN A 160 -25.31 23.60 -2.34
C GLN A 160 -26.24 22.46 -1.90
N LYS A 161 -26.43 22.30 -0.59
CA LYS A 161 -27.42 21.36 -0.05
C LYS A 161 -28.78 21.72 -0.66
N ASP A 162 -29.45 20.72 -1.23
CA ASP A 162 -30.77 20.82 -1.90
C ASP A 162 -30.77 21.51 -3.28
N GLN A 163 -29.61 21.65 -3.93
CA GLN A 163 -29.51 22.16 -5.30
C GLN A 163 -29.54 21.03 -6.35
N CYS A 164 -30.44 21.15 -7.34
CA CYS A 164 -30.59 20.20 -8.42
C CYS A 164 -29.32 20.09 -9.27
N ALA A 165 -28.76 18.88 -9.38
CA ALA A 165 -27.56 18.65 -10.18
C ALA A 165 -27.76 18.80 -11.70
N TYR A 166 -28.99 18.99 -12.19
CA TYR A 166 -29.30 19.23 -13.61
C TYR A 166 -29.49 20.72 -13.91
N CYS A 167 -30.50 21.37 -13.31
CA CYS A 167 -30.82 22.78 -13.60
C CYS A 167 -30.22 23.78 -12.60
N ARG A 168 -29.58 23.31 -11.51
CA ARG A 168 -28.99 24.12 -10.44
C ARG A 168 -29.98 24.97 -9.63
N GLU A 169 -31.28 24.69 -9.73
CA GLU A 169 -32.31 25.30 -8.86
C GLU A 169 -32.41 24.53 -7.54
N ILE A 170 -32.78 25.23 -6.46
CA ILE A 170 -32.90 24.65 -5.12
C ILE A 170 -34.32 24.08 -4.96
N GLY A 171 -34.47 23.01 -4.17
CA GLY A 171 -35.77 22.46 -3.76
C GLY A 171 -36.19 21.18 -4.48
N HIS A 172 -35.35 20.64 -5.36
CA HIS A 172 -35.56 19.33 -5.97
C HIS A 172 -34.25 18.64 -6.34
N TRP A 173 -34.23 17.31 -6.31
CA TRP A 173 -33.07 16.54 -6.76
C TRP A 173 -33.09 16.36 -8.28
N LYS A 174 -31.95 15.94 -8.86
CA LYS A 174 -31.83 15.67 -10.31
C LYS A 174 -32.92 14.75 -10.86
N GLN A 175 -33.41 13.79 -10.07
CA GLN A 175 -34.44 12.83 -10.48
C GLN A 175 -35.85 13.45 -10.53
N GLU A 176 -36.09 14.52 -9.78
CA GLU A 176 -37.38 15.22 -9.66
C GLU A 176 -37.40 16.50 -10.52
N CYS A 177 -36.37 16.71 -11.34
CA CYS A 177 -36.24 17.95 -12.09
C CYS A 177 -37.30 18.04 -13.20
N PRO A 178 -38.20 19.05 -13.17
CA PRO A 178 -39.25 19.20 -14.18
C PRO A 178 -38.67 19.43 -15.58
N LYS A 179 -37.48 20.07 -15.65
CA LYS A 179 -36.74 20.32 -16.91
C LYS A 179 -36.10 19.06 -17.51
N ARG A 180 -36.20 17.91 -16.84
CA ARG A 180 -35.62 16.63 -17.28
C ARG A 180 -36.61 15.77 -18.04
N ALA A 181 -37.91 15.91 -17.77
CA ALA A 181 -38.98 15.17 -18.45
C ALA A 181 -39.26 15.69 -19.88
N SER A 182 -39.00 16.96 -20.16
CA SER A 182 -39.24 17.59 -21.46
C SER A 182 -38.31 17.14 -22.60
N LYS A 183 -37.37 16.20 -22.35
CA LYS A 183 -36.45 15.66 -23.35
C LYS A 183 -36.82 14.26 -23.87
N LYS A 184 -38.01 13.72 -23.52
CA LYS A 184 -38.56 12.51 -24.14
C LYS A 184 -39.55 12.87 -25.24
N CYS A 185 -39.04 13.21 -26.42
CA CYS A 185 -39.67 12.88 -27.70
C CYS A 185 -38.98 11.60 -28.18
N GLY A 186 -39.60 10.55 -28.72
CA GLY A 186 -40.98 10.15 -28.92
C GLY A 186 -40.95 8.66 -29.27
N GLY A 187 -42.04 7.94 -29.03
CA GLY A 187 -42.10 6.49 -29.28
C GLY A 187 -43.12 5.80 -28.38
N ALA A 188 -44.37 6.24 -28.46
CA ALA A 188 -45.50 5.39 -28.11
C ALA A 188 -46.03 4.86 -29.44
N ASP A 189 -45.99 3.53 -29.64
CA ASP A 189 -46.88 2.93 -30.63
C ASP A 189 -47.55 1.69 -30.05
N ARG A 190 -48.87 1.68 -30.22
CA ARG A 190 -49.84 0.68 -29.76
C ARG A 190 -50.27 -0.09 -31.00
N VAL A 191 -50.11 -1.41 -31.02
CA VAL A 191 -50.82 -2.29 -31.97
C VAL A 191 -51.30 -3.51 -31.17
N LYS A 192 -52.54 -3.48 -30.66
CA LYS A 192 -53.77 -4.11 -31.22
C LYS A 192 -53.62 -5.61 -31.46
N VAL A 193 -54.05 -6.39 -30.47
CA VAL A 193 -54.44 -7.80 -30.59
C VAL A 193 -55.77 -7.87 -31.33
N LEU A 194 -55.83 -8.64 -32.41
CA LEU A 194 -57.07 -9.19 -32.95
C LEU A 194 -56.80 -10.66 -33.30
N GLU A 195 -57.48 -11.53 -32.55
CA GLU A 195 -57.70 -12.94 -32.85
C GLU A 195 -58.56 -13.06 -34.11
N LEU A 196 -58.23 -14.02 -34.98
CA LEU A 196 -59.19 -14.71 -35.83
C LEU A 196 -58.76 -16.17 -35.95
N ASP A 197 -59.55 -17.03 -35.32
CA ASP A 197 -59.56 -18.47 -35.50
C ASP A 197 -60.24 -18.87 -36.82
N GLU A 198 -59.88 -20.09 -37.24
CA GLU A 198 -60.56 -21.05 -38.14
C GLU A 198 -60.39 -20.92 -39.67
N LEU A 199 -59.74 -21.93 -40.29
CA LEU A 199 -60.41 -23.14 -40.84
C LEU A 199 -59.45 -23.98 -41.72
N SER A 200 -59.32 -25.27 -41.41
CA SER A 200 -59.01 -26.44 -42.27
C SER A 200 -58.88 -27.65 -41.32
N ASP A 201 -59.67 -28.73 -41.36
CA ASP A 201 -60.65 -29.29 -42.30
C ASP A 201 -61.86 -29.88 -41.56
#